data_AF-A0A1T4JTT4-F1
#
_entry.id   AF-A0A1T4JTT4-F1
#
_cell.length_a   1.000
_cell.length_b   1.000
_cell.length_c   1.000
_cell.angle_alpha   90.00
_cell.angle_beta   90.00
_cell.angle_gamma   90.00
#
_symmetry.space_group_name_H-M   'P 1'
#
loop_
_entity.id
_entity.type
_entity.pdbx_description
1 polymer ?
#
loop_
_entity_poly.entity_id
_entity_poly.type
_entity_poly.pdbx_seq_one_letter_code
_entity_poly.pdbx_strand_id
1 'polypeptide(L)'
;MQSGKYTIAIIDGSADRQQLPADIDLAQHDFSGSGDAAAFSVADTAHATAMVKTILSIAPVVRILSLKVTDQWGMPDLEAVNNALQWIAAQEHIDLVCIAAADWSNCVSCGDAYPETAVLLDLLIHKGIIIVAPAGNWFSEFDETDGMAWPAIHPGVVSVGAIIRNAADKIILHPDSQRLHHINESGSYTTVFAFPGEPGRTSGAVATIAGYMALMQSATQTSVKEMLAQRTNQLLLNDGRYWPCWTT
;
A
#
# COMPACT_ATOMS: atom_id res chain seq x y z
N MET A 1 -12.19 -23.72 -14.36
CA MET A 1 -12.02 -22.28 -14.05
C MET A 1 -10.64 -21.90 -14.55
N GLN A 2 -10.53 -21.04 -15.55
CA GLN A 2 -9.22 -20.49 -15.95
C GLN A 2 -8.73 -19.65 -14.77
N SER A 3 -7.58 -19.98 -14.20
CA SER A 3 -6.97 -19.11 -13.17
C SER A 3 -6.57 -17.82 -13.87
N GLY A 4 -7.37 -16.76 -13.69
CA GLY A 4 -7.01 -15.42 -14.12
C GLY A 4 -5.68 -15.01 -13.49
N LYS A 5 -4.94 -14.12 -14.15
CA LYS A 5 -3.75 -13.50 -13.54
C LYS A 5 -4.18 -12.75 -12.28
N TYR A 6 -3.34 -12.81 -11.24
CA TYR A 6 -3.51 -12.01 -10.03
C TYR A 6 -3.55 -10.52 -10.39
N THR A 7 -4.59 -9.82 -9.95
CA THR A 7 -4.86 -8.43 -10.33
C THR A 7 -4.67 -7.50 -9.15
N ILE A 8 -3.73 -6.55 -9.30
CA ILE A 8 -3.44 -5.51 -8.33
C ILE A 8 -3.96 -4.17 -8.86
N ALA A 9 -4.83 -3.51 -8.10
CA ALA A 9 -5.17 -2.11 -8.30
C ALA A 9 -4.23 -1.21 -7.48
N ILE A 10 -3.73 -0.14 -8.07
CA ILE A 10 -2.89 0.86 -7.42
C ILE A 10 -3.63 2.19 -7.48
N ILE A 11 -4.06 2.69 -6.33
CA ILE A 11 -4.63 4.02 -6.14
C ILE A 11 -3.47 4.96 -5.81
N ASP A 12 -3.06 5.76 -6.78
CA ASP A 12 -1.94 6.71 -6.74
C ASP A 12 -2.12 7.75 -7.87
N GLY A 13 -1.04 8.25 -8.46
CA GLY A 13 -1.02 8.85 -9.79
C GLY A 13 -1.02 7.81 -10.91
N SER A 14 -0.68 8.28 -12.11
CA SER A 14 -0.64 7.43 -13.30
C SER A 14 0.72 6.79 -13.52
N ALA A 15 0.75 5.55 -14.00
CA ALA A 15 2.00 4.91 -14.36
C ALA A 15 2.45 5.30 -15.79
N ASP A 16 3.69 5.76 -15.94
CA ASP A 16 4.30 6.05 -17.24
C ASP A 16 4.61 4.74 -17.98
N ARG A 17 3.77 4.41 -18.96
CA ARG A 17 3.91 3.20 -19.79
C ARG A 17 5.25 3.14 -20.52
N GLN A 18 5.88 4.26 -20.85
CA GLN A 18 7.16 4.27 -21.57
C GLN A 18 8.32 3.77 -20.71
N GLN A 19 8.17 3.83 -19.39
CA GLN A 19 9.17 3.37 -18.43
C GLN A 19 8.92 1.95 -17.92
N LEU A 20 7.90 1.27 -18.44
CA LEU A 20 7.50 -0.07 -18.02
C LEU A 20 7.75 -1.10 -19.14
N PRO A 21 7.88 -2.39 -18.81
CA PRO A 21 8.03 -3.44 -19.81
C PRO A 21 6.93 -3.39 -20.87
N ALA A 22 7.28 -3.56 -22.15
CA ALA A 22 6.33 -3.40 -23.25
C ALA A 22 5.17 -4.42 -23.21
N ASP A 23 5.39 -5.58 -22.60
CA ASP A 23 4.46 -6.70 -22.46
C ASP A 23 3.67 -6.70 -21.14
N ILE A 24 3.84 -5.68 -20.29
CA ILE A 24 3.07 -5.56 -19.05
C ILE A 24 1.56 -5.50 -19.34
N ASP A 25 0.81 -6.29 -18.58
CA ASP A 25 -0.64 -6.26 -18.51
C ASP A 25 -1.06 -5.11 -17.58
N LEU A 26 -1.15 -3.90 -18.15
CA LEU A 26 -1.46 -2.67 -17.46
C LEU A 26 -2.68 -2.02 -18.09
N ALA A 27 -3.71 -1.78 -17.29
CA ALA A 27 -4.78 -0.86 -17.61
C ALA A 27 -4.67 0.38 -16.72
N GLN A 28 -5.13 1.53 -17.22
CA GLN A 28 -5.13 2.78 -16.46
C GLN A 28 -6.53 3.40 -16.50
N HIS A 29 -6.92 4.05 -15.40
CA HIS A 29 -8.17 4.82 -15.30
C HIS A 29 -7.92 6.10 -14.52
N ASP A 30 -8.47 7.23 -14.98
CA ASP A 30 -8.36 8.52 -14.32
C ASP A 30 -9.65 8.88 -13.60
N PHE A 31 -9.58 9.03 -12.28
CA PHE A 31 -10.66 9.52 -11.42
C PHE A 31 -10.46 10.98 -10.99
N SER A 32 -9.30 11.57 -11.26
CA SER A 32 -8.98 12.96 -10.86
C SER A 32 -9.69 14.01 -11.73
N GLY A 33 -10.20 13.62 -12.90
CA GLY A 33 -10.81 14.54 -13.86
C GLY A 33 -9.80 15.45 -14.57
N SER A 34 -8.49 15.23 -14.40
CA SER A 34 -7.43 16.04 -15.02
C SER A 34 -7.13 15.67 -16.48
N GLY A 35 -7.67 14.54 -16.98
CA GLY A 35 -7.67 14.16 -18.40
C GLY A 35 -6.83 12.93 -18.72
N ASP A 36 -6.92 12.44 -19.96
CA ASP A 36 -6.23 11.23 -20.43
C ASP A 36 -4.69 11.30 -20.29
N ALA A 37 -4.06 10.11 -20.32
CA ALA A 37 -2.67 9.92 -19.90
C ALA A 37 -1.54 10.68 -20.62
N ALA A 38 -1.88 11.39 -21.69
CA ALA A 38 -0.96 12.27 -22.40
C ALA A 38 -0.77 13.65 -21.69
N ALA A 39 -1.56 13.96 -20.66
CA ALA A 39 -1.52 15.24 -19.95
C ALA A 39 -0.73 15.22 -18.63
N PHE A 40 -0.18 14.07 -18.22
CA PHE A 40 0.40 13.92 -16.89
C PHE A 40 1.82 14.50 -16.80
N SER A 41 2.12 15.15 -15.67
CA SER A 41 3.45 15.66 -15.38
C SER A 41 4.41 14.53 -14.99
N VAL A 42 5.73 14.77 -15.06
CA VAL A 42 6.74 13.81 -14.56
C VAL A 42 6.54 13.53 -13.07
N ALA A 43 6.17 14.55 -12.28
CA ALA A 43 5.92 14.39 -10.85
C ALA A 43 4.70 13.50 -10.58
N ASP A 44 3.65 13.68 -11.39
CA ASP A 44 2.39 12.96 -11.29
C ASP A 44 2.49 11.47 -11.68
N THR A 45 3.54 11.11 -12.42
CA THR A 45 3.75 9.74 -12.88
C THR A 45 4.88 8.99 -12.20
N ALA A 46 5.87 9.69 -11.64
CA ALA A 46 7.07 9.06 -11.08
C ALA A 46 6.77 8.07 -9.95
N HIS A 47 5.86 8.42 -9.03
CA HIS A 47 5.56 7.60 -7.86
C HIS A 47 4.85 6.30 -8.22
N ALA A 48 3.70 6.37 -8.88
CA ALA A 48 2.99 5.20 -9.41
C ALA A 48 3.88 4.32 -10.32
N THR A 49 4.71 4.92 -11.17
CA THR A 49 5.65 4.16 -12.02
C THR A 49 6.65 3.37 -11.19
N ALA A 50 7.22 3.98 -10.16
CA ALA A 50 8.15 3.33 -9.24
C ALA A 50 7.48 2.18 -8.47
N MET A 51 6.25 2.39 -7.98
CA MET A 51 5.43 1.35 -7.35
C MET A 51 5.26 0.14 -8.27
N VAL A 52 4.87 0.37 -9.53
CA VAL A 52 4.69 -0.70 -10.52
C VAL A 52 5.99 -1.44 -10.79
N LYS A 53 7.12 -0.73 -10.96
CA LYS A 53 8.44 -1.36 -11.16
C LYS A 53 8.82 -2.26 -9.99
N THR A 54 8.64 -1.78 -8.75
CA THR A 54 8.92 -2.58 -7.55
C THR A 54 8.05 -3.83 -7.50
N ILE A 55 6.74 -3.71 -7.71
CA ILE A 55 5.82 -4.86 -7.74
C ILE A 55 6.26 -5.88 -8.80
N LEU A 56 6.52 -5.43 -10.03
CA LEU A 56 6.91 -6.31 -11.14
C LEU A 56 8.27 -6.98 -10.94
N SER A 57 9.19 -6.34 -10.23
CA SER A 57 10.48 -6.95 -9.90
C SER A 57 10.34 -8.18 -9.01
N ILE A 58 9.24 -8.29 -8.27
CA ILE A 58 8.93 -9.39 -7.34
C ILE A 58 7.92 -10.36 -7.96
N ALA A 59 6.86 -9.83 -8.56
CA ALA A 59 5.78 -10.59 -9.19
C ALA A 59 5.62 -10.16 -10.66
N PRO A 60 6.43 -10.71 -11.58
CA PRO A 60 6.44 -10.28 -12.98
C PRO A 60 5.19 -10.69 -13.77
N VAL A 61 4.42 -11.67 -13.28
CA VAL A 61 3.22 -12.21 -13.96
C VAL A 61 1.96 -11.80 -13.19
N VAL A 62 1.67 -10.50 -13.19
CA VAL A 62 0.46 -9.92 -12.59
C VAL A 62 -0.22 -8.99 -13.59
N ARG A 63 -1.50 -8.73 -13.37
CA ARG A 63 -2.22 -7.63 -14.00
C ARG A 63 -2.19 -6.43 -13.08
N ILE A 64 -1.87 -5.27 -13.61
CA ILE A 64 -1.88 -3.99 -12.88
C ILE A 64 -3.01 -3.12 -13.40
N LEU A 65 -3.78 -2.54 -12.47
CA LEU A 65 -4.73 -1.45 -12.73
C LEU A 65 -4.20 -0.19 -12.05
N SER A 66 -3.70 0.77 -12.82
CA SER A 66 -3.27 2.08 -12.28
C SER A 66 -4.48 3.00 -12.23
N LEU A 67 -4.92 3.38 -11.03
CA LEU A 67 -6.09 4.23 -10.81
C LEU A 67 -5.61 5.59 -10.31
N LYS A 68 -5.62 6.58 -11.20
CA LYS A 68 -5.19 7.93 -10.87
C LYS A 68 -6.23 8.64 -10.03
N VAL A 69 -5.82 9.10 -8.86
CA VAL A 69 -6.63 9.88 -7.91
C VAL A 69 -5.93 11.16 -7.47
N THR A 70 -4.71 11.40 -7.97
CA THR A 70 -3.93 12.59 -7.66
C THR A 70 -4.27 13.75 -8.58
N ASP A 71 -4.17 14.96 -8.06
CA ASP A 71 -4.17 16.18 -8.88
C ASP A 71 -2.83 16.39 -9.61
N GLN A 72 -2.69 17.53 -10.29
CA GLN A 72 -1.47 17.90 -11.03
C GLN A 72 -0.21 18.07 -10.17
N TRP A 73 -0.37 18.20 -8.85
CA TRP A 73 0.74 18.29 -7.88
C TRP A 73 1.05 16.94 -7.22
N GLY A 74 0.34 15.86 -7.60
CA GLY A 74 0.51 14.55 -7.00
C GLY A 74 -0.20 14.38 -5.67
N MET A 75 -1.11 15.31 -5.31
CA MET A 75 -1.86 15.22 -4.05
C MET A 75 -3.13 14.41 -4.26
N PRO A 76 -3.42 13.40 -3.41
CA PRO A 76 -4.63 12.60 -3.54
C PRO A 76 -5.88 13.45 -3.28
N ASP A 77 -6.85 13.38 -4.19
CA ASP A 77 -8.19 13.93 -4.00
C ASP A 77 -9.10 12.85 -3.39
N LEU A 78 -9.74 13.16 -2.27
CA LEU A 78 -10.55 12.19 -1.54
C LEU A 78 -11.78 11.73 -2.33
N GLU A 79 -12.40 12.63 -3.10
CA GLU A 79 -13.55 12.27 -3.94
C GLU A 79 -13.11 11.30 -5.04
N ALA A 80 -11.98 11.55 -5.69
CA ALA A 80 -11.37 10.65 -6.65
C ALA A 80 -11.01 9.28 -6.03
N VAL A 81 -10.48 9.26 -4.80
CA VAL A 81 -10.24 8.01 -4.05
C VAL A 81 -11.53 7.24 -3.83
N ASN A 82 -12.60 7.90 -3.36
CA ASN A 82 -13.90 7.26 -3.15
C ASN A 82 -14.48 6.72 -4.45
N ASN A 83 -14.40 7.49 -5.55
CA ASN A 83 -14.83 7.04 -6.87
C ASN A 83 -14.04 5.82 -7.36
N ALA A 84 -12.72 5.79 -7.14
CA ALA A 84 -11.88 4.64 -7.46
C ALA A 84 -12.26 3.41 -6.64
N LEU A 85 -12.47 3.54 -5.33
CA LEU A 85 -12.90 2.45 -4.46
C LEU A 85 -14.30 1.91 -4.83
N GLN A 86 -15.25 2.79 -5.16
CA GLN A 86 -16.57 2.41 -5.68
C GLN A 86 -16.44 1.64 -7.01
N TRP A 87 -15.58 2.10 -7.92
CA TRP A 87 -15.32 1.41 -9.18
C TRP A 87 -14.70 0.03 -8.99
N ILE A 88 -13.72 -0.10 -8.07
CA ILE A 88 -13.13 -1.39 -7.66
C ILE A 88 -14.22 -2.31 -7.13
N ALA A 89 -15.11 -1.80 -6.27
CA ALA A 89 -16.21 -2.58 -5.72
C ALA A 89 -17.18 -3.10 -6.79
N ALA A 90 -17.25 -2.46 -7.96
CA ALA A 90 -18.04 -2.94 -9.10
C ALA A 90 -17.30 -3.95 -10.00
N GLN A 91 -15.98 -4.15 -9.82
CA GLN A 91 -15.21 -5.12 -10.61
C GLN A 91 -15.39 -6.55 -10.08
N GLU A 92 -15.36 -7.53 -10.99
CA GLU A 92 -15.47 -8.96 -10.64
C GLU A 92 -14.13 -9.59 -10.23
N HIS A 93 -13.00 -9.00 -10.63
CA HIS A 93 -11.67 -9.63 -10.51
C HIS A 93 -10.58 -8.63 -10.13
N ILE A 94 -10.54 -8.24 -8.85
CA ILE A 94 -9.43 -7.52 -8.21
C ILE A 94 -9.07 -8.29 -6.95
N ASP A 95 -7.80 -8.65 -6.79
CA ASP A 95 -7.35 -9.47 -5.66
C ASP A 95 -6.73 -8.61 -4.56
N LEU A 96 -6.05 -7.52 -4.94
CA LEU A 96 -5.35 -6.61 -4.03
C LEU A 96 -5.46 -5.16 -4.48
N VAL A 97 -5.60 -4.26 -3.51
CA VAL A 97 -5.60 -2.81 -3.69
C VAL A 97 -4.44 -2.23 -2.89
N CYS A 98 -3.53 -1.54 -3.58
CA CYS A 98 -2.54 -0.67 -2.97
C CYS A 98 -3.11 0.74 -2.94
N ILE A 99 -3.35 1.30 -1.75
CA ILE A 99 -3.59 2.73 -1.61
C ILE A 99 -2.24 3.33 -1.25
N ALA A 100 -1.53 3.83 -2.26
CA ALA A 100 -0.13 4.24 -2.12
C ALA A 100 0.05 5.69 -1.63
N ALA A 101 -1.02 6.24 -1.07
CA ALA A 101 -1.09 7.55 -0.44
C ALA A 101 -1.43 7.43 1.05
N ALA A 102 -1.01 8.44 1.81
CA ALA A 102 -1.38 8.62 3.21
C ALA A 102 -1.68 10.10 3.48
N ASP A 103 -2.61 10.38 4.39
CA ASP A 103 -2.87 11.74 4.86
C ASP A 103 -1.88 12.17 5.95
N TRP A 104 -1.86 13.46 6.30
CA TRP A 104 -1.03 13.99 7.37
C TRP A 104 -1.66 13.74 8.75
N SER A 105 -1.98 12.49 9.08
CA SER A 105 -2.54 12.13 10.40
C SER A 105 -1.62 11.17 11.17
N ASN A 106 -1.78 11.14 12.50
CA ASN A 106 -1.11 10.21 13.41
C ASN A 106 -2.11 9.61 14.39
N CYS A 107 -3.04 8.81 13.85
CA CYS A 107 -4.15 8.27 14.61
C CYS A 107 -3.74 7.01 15.39
N VAL A 108 -4.25 6.88 16.62
CA VAL A 108 -4.10 5.67 17.46
C VAL A 108 -5.32 4.75 17.40
N SER A 109 -6.37 5.19 16.72
CA SER A 109 -7.59 4.44 16.45
C SER A 109 -8.22 4.95 15.17
N CYS A 110 -8.92 4.09 14.45
CA CYS A 110 -9.79 4.51 13.37
C CYS A 110 -10.99 5.26 13.98
N GLY A 111 -10.90 6.58 14.08
CA GLY A 111 -12.05 7.43 14.40
C GLY A 111 -12.99 7.55 13.20
N ASP A 112 -13.99 8.44 13.28
CA ASP A 112 -14.91 8.76 12.19
C ASP A 112 -14.26 9.54 11.03
N ALA A 113 -12.94 9.44 10.85
CA ALA A 113 -12.24 10.08 9.74
C ALA A 113 -12.64 9.40 8.42
N TYR A 114 -13.20 10.18 7.51
CA TYR A 114 -13.64 9.73 6.18
C TYR A 114 -14.66 8.57 6.23
N PRO A 115 -15.85 8.77 6.82
CA PRO A 115 -16.81 7.69 7.07
C PRO A 115 -17.30 7.01 5.78
N GLU A 116 -17.41 7.77 4.69
CA GLU A 116 -17.73 7.19 3.37
C GLU A 116 -16.64 6.24 2.89
N THR A 117 -15.37 6.65 2.99
CA THR A 117 -14.25 5.80 2.59
C THR A 117 -14.15 4.57 3.48
N ALA A 118 -14.35 4.71 4.79
CA ALA A 118 -14.35 3.58 5.72
C ALA A 118 -15.36 2.49 5.30
N VAL A 119 -16.58 2.88 4.93
CA VAL A 119 -17.61 1.95 4.40
C VAL A 119 -17.14 1.25 3.11
N LEU A 120 -16.46 1.97 2.22
CA LEU A 120 -15.91 1.38 0.99
C LEU A 120 -14.76 0.41 1.28
N LEU A 121 -13.84 0.75 2.18
CA LEU A 121 -12.76 -0.15 2.62
C LEU A 121 -13.34 -1.42 3.24
N ASP A 122 -14.32 -1.29 4.14
CA ASP A 122 -15.01 -2.43 4.73
C ASP A 122 -15.69 -3.29 3.66
N LEU A 123 -16.39 -2.70 2.68
CA LEU A 123 -17.01 -3.43 1.60
C LEU A 123 -16.00 -4.27 0.80
N LEU A 124 -14.85 -3.68 0.45
CA LEU A 124 -13.79 -4.39 -0.29
C LEU A 124 -13.18 -5.53 0.55
N ILE A 125 -12.91 -5.28 1.83
CA ILE A 125 -12.42 -6.30 2.77
C ILE A 125 -13.41 -7.47 2.88
N HIS A 126 -14.71 -7.19 3.01
CA HIS A 126 -15.75 -8.23 3.05
C HIS A 126 -15.88 -9.03 1.75
N LYS A 127 -15.51 -8.43 0.61
CA LYS A 127 -15.38 -9.12 -0.68
C LYS A 127 -14.12 -10.00 -0.77
N GLY A 128 -13.27 -10.01 0.24
CA GLY A 128 -12.01 -10.75 0.25
C GLY A 128 -10.87 -10.05 -0.49
N ILE A 129 -11.03 -8.77 -0.84
CA ILE A 129 -9.99 -7.98 -1.48
C ILE A 129 -9.00 -7.53 -0.41
N ILE A 130 -7.72 -7.78 -0.67
CA ILE A 130 -6.64 -7.36 0.23
C ILE A 130 -6.41 -5.88 0.03
N ILE A 131 -6.37 -5.09 1.10
CA ILE A 131 -5.99 -3.69 1.03
C ILE A 131 -4.66 -3.51 1.76
N VAL A 132 -3.67 -2.93 1.09
CA VAL A 132 -2.37 -2.57 1.66
C VAL A 132 -2.19 -1.06 1.56
N ALA A 133 -1.71 -0.43 2.64
CA ALA A 133 -1.51 1.01 2.71
C ALA A 133 -0.28 1.38 3.54
N PRO A 134 0.38 2.51 3.24
CA PRO A 134 1.55 2.95 3.98
C PRO A 134 1.14 3.44 5.36
N ALA A 135 1.87 3.05 6.41
CA ALA A 135 1.62 3.53 7.76
C ALA A 135 1.80 5.06 7.90
N GLY A 136 2.54 5.67 6.96
CA GLY A 136 2.85 7.09 6.88
C GLY A 136 4.33 7.41 7.15
N ASN A 137 4.77 8.62 6.82
CA ASN A 137 6.19 9.00 6.76
C ASN A 137 6.53 10.23 7.62
N TRP A 138 5.77 10.48 8.68
CA TRP A 138 5.88 11.71 9.48
C TRP A 138 6.14 11.43 10.97
N PHE A 139 6.67 10.25 11.32
CA PHE A 139 6.86 9.87 12.72
C PHE A 139 7.72 10.87 13.51
N SER A 140 8.79 11.37 12.89
CA SER A 140 9.67 12.39 13.48
C SER A 140 8.98 13.76 13.61
N GLU A 141 7.96 14.03 12.79
CA GLU A 141 7.18 15.27 12.80
C GLU A 141 6.03 15.23 13.81
N PHE A 142 5.68 14.04 14.30
CA PHE A 142 4.72 13.80 15.37
C PHE A 142 5.40 13.47 16.71
N ASP A 143 6.54 14.11 16.99
CA ASP A 143 7.30 13.96 18.25
C ASP A 143 7.63 12.49 18.60
N GLU A 144 7.80 11.64 17.59
CA GLU A 144 8.06 10.19 17.74
C GLU A 144 6.96 9.46 18.54
N THR A 145 5.72 9.95 18.43
CA THR A 145 4.54 9.33 19.06
C THR A 145 3.94 8.25 18.17
N ASP A 146 3.54 7.14 18.78
CA ASP A 146 2.86 6.04 18.09
C ASP A 146 1.55 6.50 17.45
N GLY A 147 1.34 6.06 16.22
CA GLY A 147 0.15 6.31 15.41
C GLY A 147 0.38 5.92 13.96
N MET A 148 -0.69 5.93 13.17
CA MET A 148 -0.64 5.69 11.74
C MET A 148 -1.51 6.71 11.01
N ALA A 149 -1.15 6.96 9.76
CA ALA A 149 -1.96 7.74 8.85
C ALA A 149 -3.17 6.95 8.34
N TRP A 150 -4.17 7.66 7.82
CA TRP A 150 -5.19 7.07 6.97
C TRP A 150 -4.61 6.76 5.58
N PRO A 151 -5.03 5.66 4.91
CA PRO A 151 -6.03 4.68 5.34
C PRO A 151 -5.46 3.52 6.15
N ALA A 152 -4.16 3.50 6.45
CA ALA A 152 -3.52 2.39 7.15
C ALA A 152 -4.01 2.19 8.59
N ILE A 153 -4.61 3.21 9.21
CA ILE A 153 -5.28 3.08 10.52
C ILE A 153 -6.56 2.24 10.48
N HIS A 154 -7.20 2.07 9.32
CA HIS A 154 -8.49 1.37 9.18
C HIS A 154 -8.37 -0.12 9.56
N PRO A 155 -9.22 -0.67 10.44
CA PRO A 155 -9.17 -2.08 10.81
C PRO A 155 -9.35 -2.99 9.59
N GLY A 156 -8.45 -3.95 9.42
CA GLY A 156 -8.48 -4.88 8.29
C GLY A 156 -7.70 -4.42 7.05
N VAL A 157 -7.24 -3.16 7.00
CA VAL A 157 -6.17 -2.76 6.07
C VAL A 157 -4.85 -3.30 6.58
N VAL A 158 -4.06 -3.90 5.68
CA VAL A 158 -2.67 -4.29 5.96
C VAL A 158 -1.82 -3.01 5.98
N SER A 159 -1.56 -2.52 7.17
CA SER A 159 -0.70 -1.35 7.40
C SER A 159 0.77 -1.72 7.29
N VAL A 160 1.48 -1.02 6.40
CA VAL A 160 2.87 -1.31 6.07
C VAL A 160 3.81 -0.18 6.50
N GLY A 161 4.67 -0.49 7.46
CA GLY A 161 5.80 0.36 7.86
C GLY A 161 7.07 0.04 7.07
N ALA A 162 8.07 0.91 7.17
CA ALA A 162 9.37 0.73 6.51
C ALA A 162 10.49 0.40 7.52
N ILE A 163 11.32 -0.58 7.17
CA ILE A 163 12.60 -0.87 7.84
C ILE A 163 13.77 -0.55 6.91
N ILE A 164 14.93 -0.29 7.51
CA ILE A 164 16.19 -0.02 6.81
C ILE A 164 17.35 -0.76 7.48
N ARG A 165 18.48 -0.84 6.79
CA ARG A 165 19.76 -1.21 7.38
C ARG A 165 20.50 0.05 7.80
N ASN A 166 20.93 0.13 9.05
CA ASN A 166 21.78 1.22 9.50
C ASN A 166 23.25 1.01 9.06
N ALA A 167 24.14 1.95 9.42
CA ALA A 167 25.56 1.87 9.08
C ALA A 167 26.29 0.62 9.62
N ALA A 168 25.73 -0.07 10.62
CA ALA A 168 26.24 -1.31 11.18
C ALA A 168 25.54 -2.56 10.58
N ASP A 169 24.83 -2.40 9.46
CA ASP A 169 24.05 -3.45 8.79
C ASP A 169 22.96 -4.10 9.67
N LYS A 170 22.51 -3.40 10.71
CA LYS A 170 21.40 -3.85 11.55
C LYS A 170 20.07 -3.38 10.98
N ILE A 171 19.08 -4.27 10.98
CA ILE A 171 17.70 -3.93 10.65
C ILE A 171 17.15 -3.03 11.76
N ILE A 172 16.68 -1.86 11.39
CA ILE A 172 16.04 -0.89 12.26
C ILE A 172 14.76 -0.37 11.60
N LEU A 173 13.89 0.24 12.40
CA LEU A 173 12.78 1.02 11.88
C LEU A 173 13.31 2.21 11.07
N HIS A 174 12.68 2.52 9.95
CA HIS A 174 12.93 3.80 9.29
C HIS A 174 12.51 4.94 10.24
N PRO A 175 13.35 5.98 10.46
CA PRO A 175 13.08 7.03 11.44
C PRO A 175 11.71 7.69 11.24
N ASP A 176 11.37 7.99 9.99
CA ASP A 176 10.11 8.67 9.68
C ASP A 176 8.90 7.73 9.50
N SER A 177 9.08 6.40 9.48
CA SER A 177 7.96 5.48 9.29
C SER A 177 7.03 5.58 10.48
N GLN A 178 5.77 5.95 10.29
CA GLN A 178 4.79 5.84 11.34
C GLN A 178 4.58 4.38 11.74
N ARG A 179 4.11 4.20 12.98
CA ARG A 179 3.99 2.90 13.62
C ARG A 179 3.01 2.99 14.78
N LEU A 180 2.15 2.00 14.88
CA LEU A 180 1.25 1.83 16.02
C LEU A 180 1.41 0.43 16.53
N HIS A 181 1.89 0.31 17.77
CA HIS A 181 1.98 -0.98 18.41
C HIS A 181 0.57 -1.55 18.60
N HIS A 182 0.43 -2.86 18.67
CA HIS A 182 -0.85 -3.48 18.98
C HIS A 182 -1.32 -3.00 20.38
N ILE A 183 -2.23 -2.03 20.40
CA ILE A 183 -2.81 -1.44 21.60
C ILE A 183 -4.29 -1.82 21.69
N ASN A 184 -4.62 -2.75 22.60
CA ASN A 184 -6.00 -3.16 22.96
C ASN A 184 -6.93 -3.51 21.76
N GLU A 185 -8.25 -3.40 21.97
CA GLU A 185 -9.35 -3.93 21.14
C GLU A 185 -9.66 -3.09 19.87
N SER A 186 -8.91 -2.02 19.57
CA SER A 186 -9.22 -1.15 18.41
C SER A 186 -9.13 -1.89 17.08
N GLY A 187 -8.36 -2.98 17.02
CA GLY A 187 -8.08 -3.71 15.78
C GLY A 187 -7.13 -2.99 14.83
N SER A 188 -6.64 -1.79 15.20
CA SER A 188 -5.71 -0.99 14.39
C SER A 188 -4.29 -1.08 14.94
N TYR A 189 -3.36 -1.54 14.11
CA TYR A 189 -1.93 -1.64 14.42
C TYR A 189 -1.12 -1.75 13.14
N THR A 190 0.19 -1.45 13.19
CA THR A 190 1.06 -1.67 12.03
C THR A 190 1.22 -3.17 11.80
N THR A 191 0.69 -3.65 10.68
CA THR A 191 0.59 -5.08 10.38
C THR A 191 1.94 -5.69 10.08
N VAL A 192 2.80 -4.97 9.35
CA VAL A 192 4.10 -5.46 8.93
C VAL A 192 5.06 -4.32 8.60
N PHE A 193 6.35 -4.54 8.83
CA PHE A 193 7.42 -3.70 8.32
C PHE A 193 8.18 -4.43 7.21
N ALA A 194 8.50 -3.74 6.12
CA ALA A 194 9.27 -4.30 5.02
C ALA A 194 10.40 -3.38 4.57
N PHE A 195 11.42 -3.96 3.92
CA PHE A 195 12.40 -3.16 3.20
C PHE A 195 11.71 -2.50 2.00
N PRO A 196 11.92 -1.19 1.79
CA PRO A 196 11.27 -0.52 0.68
C PRO A 196 12.03 -0.72 -0.64
N GLY A 197 11.30 -1.03 -1.71
CA GLY A 197 11.73 -0.76 -3.09
C GLY A 197 11.49 0.71 -3.47
N GLU A 198 11.60 1.06 -4.74
CA GLU A 198 11.16 2.39 -5.21
C GLU A 198 9.63 2.55 -4.98
N PRO A 199 9.12 3.74 -4.62
CA PRO A 199 9.81 5.03 -4.49
C PRO A 199 10.53 5.26 -3.14
N GLY A 200 10.63 4.24 -2.29
CA GLY A 200 11.24 4.31 -0.97
C GLY A 200 10.23 4.46 0.17
N ARG A 201 10.74 4.46 1.41
CA ARG A 201 9.95 4.63 2.64
C ARG A 201 8.70 3.73 2.68
N THR A 202 7.60 4.15 3.30
CA THR A 202 6.42 3.29 3.46
C THR A 202 5.72 2.96 2.13
N SER A 203 5.68 3.87 1.14
CA SER A 203 5.11 3.54 -0.19
C SER A 203 5.89 2.42 -0.89
N GLY A 204 7.23 2.49 -0.89
CA GLY A 204 8.08 1.42 -1.43
C GLY A 204 7.96 0.10 -0.66
N ALA A 205 7.72 0.17 0.65
CA ALA A 205 7.44 -1.01 1.47
C ALA A 205 6.08 -1.63 1.11
N VAL A 206 5.05 -0.82 0.85
CA VAL A 206 3.74 -1.27 0.33
C VAL A 206 3.91 -1.99 -1.00
N ALA A 207 4.65 -1.41 -1.95
CA ALA A 207 4.92 -2.05 -3.24
C ALA A 207 5.60 -3.42 -3.08
N THR A 208 6.54 -3.51 -2.14
CA THR A 208 7.26 -4.74 -1.83
C THR A 208 6.32 -5.81 -1.27
N ILE A 209 5.49 -5.45 -0.29
CA ILE A 209 4.48 -6.35 0.29
C ILE A 209 3.46 -6.80 -0.76
N ALA A 210 2.96 -5.88 -1.59
CA ALA A 210 2.02 -6.19 -2.66
C ALA A 210 2.60 -7.19 -3.68
N GLY A 211 3.86 -6.98 -4.10
CA GLY A 211 4.58 -7.91 -4.96
C GLY A 211 4.69 -9.31 -4.34
N TYR A 212 5.11 -9.41 -3.08
CA TYR A 212 5.21 -10.70 -2.41
C TYR A 212 3.86 -11.39 -2.20
N MET A 213 2.81 -10.65 -1.83
CA MET A 213 1.46 -11.20 -1.68
C MET A 213 0.95 -11.76 -3.01
N ALA A 214 1.18 -11.06 -4.12
CA ALA A 214 0.80 -11.53 -5.45
C ALA A 214 1.58 -12.78 -5.88
N LEU A 215 2.89 -12.81 -5.62
CA LEU A 215 3.73 -13.98 -5.89
C LEU A 215 3.25 -15.21 -5.09
N MET A 216 2.92 -15.03 -3.81
CA MET A 216 2.44 -16.11 -2.95
C MET A 216 1.03 -16.57 -3.33
N GLN A 217 0.10 -15.66 -3.60
CA GLN A 217 -1.27 -16.03 -3.98
C GLN A 217 -1.29 -16.85 -5.27
N SER A 218 -0.47 -16.44 -6.24
CA SER A 218 -0.32 -17.14 -7.52
C SER A 218 0.22 -18.57 -7.36
N ALA A 219 0.93 -18.86 -6.27
CA ALA A 219 1.54 -20.16 -6.02
C ALA A 219 0.68 -21.09 -5.15
N THR A 220 -0.02 -20.57 -4.12
CA THR A 220 -0.56 -21.41 -3.05
C THR A 220 -1.97 -21.09 -2.56
N GLN A 221 -2.69 -20.11 -3.15
CA GLN A 221 -4.03 -19.66 -2.69
C GLN A 221 -4.12 -19.43 -1.17
N THR A 222 -3.01 -18.99 -0.57
CA THR A 222 -2.86 -18.84 0.89
C THR A 222 -3.57 -17.59 1.37
N SER A 223 -4.29 -17.63 2.49
CA SER A 223 -4.93 -16.42 3.03
C SER A 223 -3.91 -15.36 3.46
N VAL A 224 -4.28 -14.08 3.50
CA VAL A 224 -3.41 -12.99 3.97
C VAL A 224 -2.84 -13.28 5.36
N LYS A 225 -3.69 -13.76 6.26
CA LYS A 225 -3.31 -14.11 7.63
C LYS A 225 -2.22 -15.17 7.64
N GLU A 226 -2.34 -16.19 6.81
CA GLU A 226 -1.32 -17.24 6.68
C GLU A 226 -0.04 -16.71 6.02
N MET A 227 -0.14 -15.84 5.01
CA MET A 227 1.06 -15.21 4.42
C MET A 227 1.86 -14.43 5.44
N LEU A 228 1.17 -13.57 6.20
CA LEU A 228 1.78 -12.77 7.26
C LEU A 228 2.37 -13.68 8.34
N ALA A 229 1.65 -14.72 8.78
CA ALA A 229 2.16 -15.67 9.77
C ALA A 229 3.39 -16.47 9.30
N GLN A 230 3.48 -16.79 8.01
CA GLN A 230 4.60 -17.56 7.45
C GLN A 230 5.86 -16.74 7.20
N ARG A 231 5.72 -15.43 7.00
CA ARG A 231 6.80 -14.57 6.47
C ARG A 231 7.23 -13.45 7.40
N THR A 232 6.43 -13.13 8.42
CA THR A 232 6.80 -12.11 9.40
C THR A 232 7.57 -12.73 10.56
N ASN A 233 8.71 -12.13 10.89
CA ASN A 233 9.46 -12.42 12.11
C ASN A 233 9.25 -11.28 13.09
N GLN A 234 9.08 -11.62 14.37
CA GLN A 234 9.09 -10.61 15.43
C GLN A 234 10.54 -10.20 15.71
N LEU A 235 10.91 -8.98 15.33
CA LEU A 235 12.26 -8.45 15.54
C LEU A 235 12.24 -7.38 16.63
N LEU A 236 13.17 -7.48 17.58
CA LEU A 236 13.44 -6.40 18.53
C LEU A 236 14.16 -5.26 17.81
N LEU A 237 13.51 -4.12 17.65
CA LEU A 237 14.04 -2.98 16.91
C LEU A 237 14.53 -1.86 17.85
N ASN A 238 15.01 -0.77 17.26
CA ASN A 238 15.71 0.33 17.92
C ASN A 238 14.86 1.12 18.93
N ASP A 239 13.54 0.95 18.92
CA ASP A 239 12.63 1.52 19.92
C ASP A 239 12.41 0.59 21.14
N GLY A 240 13.11 -0.55 21.18
CA GLY A 240 13.02 -1.51 22.28
C GLY A 240 11.78 -2.42 22.23
N ARG A 241 11.02 -2.41 21.13
CA ARG A 241 9.81 -3.24 20.96
C ARG A 241 9.98 -4.30 19.87
N TYR A 242 9.17 -5.35 19.96
CA TYR A 242 9.09 -6.39 18.93
C TYR A 242 8.10 -5.98 17.85
N TRP A 243 8.53 -6.07 16.60
CA TRP A 243 7.70 -5.72 15.44
C TRP A 243 7.65 -6.83 14.40
N PRO A 244 6.50 -7.05 13.75
CA PRO A 244 6.37 -7.98 12.63
C PRO A 244 7.14 -7.45 11.41
N CYS A 245 8.22 -8.12 11.03
CA CYS A 245 9.07 -7.72 9.92
C CYS A 245 9.11 -8.77 8.81
N TRP A 246 8.87 -8.36 7.58
CA TRP A 246 9.09 -9.13 6.36
C TRP A 246 10.45 -8.77 5.78
N THR A 247 11.45 -9.63 6.01
CA THR A 247 12.87 -9.30 5.72
C THR A 247 13.46 -10.02 4.51
N THR A 248 12.69 -10.88 3.86
CA THR A 248 13.11 -11.64 2.68
C THR A 248 12.86 -10.87 1.40
#